data_AF-A0A914CHZ6-F1
#
_entry.id   AF-A0A914CHZ6-F1
#
_cell.length_a   1.000
_cell.length_b   1.000
_cell.length_c   1.000
_cell.angle_alpha   90.00
_cell.angle_beta   90.00
_cell.angle_gamma   90.00
#
_symmetry.space_group_name_H-M   'P 1'
#
loop_
_entity.id
_entity.type
_entity.pdbx_description
1 polymer ?
#
loop_
_entity_poly.entity_id
_entity_poly.type
_entity_poly.pdbx_seq_one_letter_code
_entity_poly.pdbx_strand_id
1 'polypeptide(L)'
;MFAEHWTKFLAALEKGIRGLLPLLALLIYTLIGAWIFMHIEGPNEKFQLEKSRKMHIMFLENTTHDLLKIRSMEYIPAKTYVEYHLLRYIGTLGIKQINVNHVKWDIWGSIYYTFCIYTTIGYGNIHPTTATGRVFTIIYAFIGIPLAVLCLIALGRLLAKLFLALWTVLVRAPLDLVLKNFRKVIKFDTDNILSEAEDSEEDLLRFPLSFLILIAFVWVLFSAYVLFQWESDWDFAIDKRP
;
A
#
# COMPACT_ATOMS: atom_id res chain seq x y z
N MET A 1 14.66 44.23 9.55
CA MET A 1 15.44 42.97 9.41
C MET A 1 14.66 41.72 9.87
N PHE A 2 13.95 41.74 11.01
CA PHE A 2 13.13 40.59 11.47
C PHE A 2 11.83 40.38 10.68
N ALA A 3 11.15 41.45 10.27
CA ALA A 3 9.91 41.39 9.49
C ALA A 3 10.10 40.81 8.07
N GLU A 4 11.23 41.11 7.42
CA GLU A 4 11.59 40.54 6.10
C GLU A 4 11.91 39.04 6.15
N HIS A 5 12.50 38.56 7.25
CA HIS A 5 12.72 37.13 7.44
C HIS A 5 11.40 36.39 7.64
N TRP A 6 10.45 36.99 8.37
CA TRP A 6 9.13 36.42 8.55
C TRP A 6 8.31 36.40 7.25
N THR A 7 8.34 37.45 6.44
CA THR A 7 7.61 37.45 5.14
C THR A 7 8.21 36.47 4.14
N LYS A 8 9.55 36.33 4.10
CA LYS A 8 10.22 35.31 3.27
C LYS A 8 9.94 33.89 3.76
N PHE A 9 9.89 33.68 5.07
CA PHE A 9 9.50 32.39 5.67
C PHE A 9 8.02 32.06 5.40
N LEU A 10 7.09 33.01 5.52
CA LEU A 10 5.67 32.82 5.17
C LEU A 10 5.48 32.55 3.69
N ALA A 11 6.20 33.23 2.80
CA ALA A 11 6.14 32.98 1.36
C ALA A 11 6.73 31.61 0.99
N ALA A 12 7.79 31.16 1.70
CA ALA A 12 8.35 29.82 1.55
C ALA A 12 7.38 28.74 2.10
N LEU A 13 6.73 29.02 3.23
CA LEU A 13 5.70 28.18 3.84
C LEU A 13 4.47 28.07 2.91
N GLU A 14 4.01 29.17 2.33
CA GLU A 14 2.89 29.21 1.39
C GLU A 14 3.20 28.43 0.11
N LYS A 15 4.42 28.56 -0.44
CA LYS A 15 4.87 27.74 -1.58
C LYS A 15 4.99 26.25 -1.22
N GLY A 16 5.42 25.92 0.00
CA GLY A 16 5.46 24.54 0.50
C GLY A 16 4.07 23.93 0.74
N ILE A 17 3.16 24.70 1.35
CA ILE A 17 1.77 24.32 1.63
C ILE A 17 1.00 24.07 0.33
N ARG A 18 1.21 24.89 -0.71
CA ARG A 18 0.60 24.67 -2.04
C ARG A 18 1.01 23.33 -2.65
N GLY A 19 2.23 22.85 -2.39
CA GLY A 19 2.69 21.52 -2.82
C GLY A 19 2.07 20.36 -2.03
N LEU A 20 1.67 20.61 -0.78
CA LEU A 20 1.03 19.61 0.10
C LEU A 20 -0.49 19.58 -0.02
N LEU A 21 -1.11 20.60 -0.65
CA LEU A 21 -2.55 20.70 -0.79
C LEU A 21 -3.19 19.47 -1.46
N PRO A 22 -2.66 18.91 -2.57
CA PRO A 22 -3.23 17.69 -3.17
C PRO A 22 -3.12 16.47 -2.25
N LEU A 23 -2.09 16.40 -1.42
CA LEU A 23 -1.88 15.33 -0.46
C LEU A 23 -2.86 15.40 0.70
N LEU A 24 -3.11 16.61 1.22
CA LEU A 24 -4.15 16.84 2.23
C LEU A 24 -5.55 16.55 1.67
N ALA A 25 -5.84 16.96 0.44
CA ALA A 25 -7.09 16.66 -0.23
C ALA A 25 -7.29 15.15 -0.40
N LEU A 26 -6.26 14.42 -0.82
CA LEU A 26 -6.31 12.96 -0.96
C LEU A 26 -6.48 12.27 0.40
N LEU A 27 -5.84 12.77 1.46
CA LEU A 27 -6.00 12.24 2.82
C LEU A 27 -7.44 12.43 3.31
N ILE A 28 -8.02 13.61 3.17
CA ILE A 28 -9.43 13.84 3.51
C ILE A 28 -10.34 12.93 2.67
N TYR A 29 -10.06 12.79 1.38
CA TYR A 29 -10.81 11.93 0.46
C TYR A 29 -10.76 10.44 0.87
N THR A 30 -9.61 9.95 1.35
CA THR A 30 -9.46 8.58 1.87
C THR A 30 -10.29 8.35 3.11
N LEU A 31 -10.27 9.29 4.07
CA LEU A 31 -11.01 9.18 5.32
C LEU A 31 -12.53 9.20 5.08
N ILE A 32 -13.00 10.08 4.19
CA ILE A 32 -14.41 10.13 3.79
C ILE A 32 -14.82 8.82 3.12
N GLY A 33 -14.04 8.35 2.15
CA GLY A 33 -14.32 7.08 1.47
C GLY A 33 -14.36 5.90 2.44
N ALA A 34 -13.38 5.83 3.36
CA ALA A 34 -13.28 4.76 4.34
C ALA A 34 -14.49 4.75 5.27
N TRP A 35 -14.90 5.92 5.75
CA TRP A 35 -16.10 6.06 6.57
C TRP A 35 -17.36 5.58 5.83
N ILE A 36 -17.53 5.94 4.55
CA ILE A 36 -18.68 5.51 3.74
C ILE A 36 -18.67 3.99 3.54
N PHE A 37 -17.55 3.41 3.11
CA PHE A 37 -17.47 1.97 2.87
C PHE A 37 -17.68 1.14 4.13
N MET A 38 -17.13 1.59 5.26
CA MET A 38 -17.35 0.95 6.57
C MET A 38 -18.84 0.91 6.93
N HIS A 39 -19.61 1.96 6.62
CA HIS A 39 -21.04 2.00 6.89
C HIS A 39 -21.89 1.19 5.89
N ILE A 40 -21.49 1.14 4.62
CA ILE A 40 -22.23 0.41 3.57
C ILE A 40 -21.97 -1.10 3.66
N GLU A 41 -20.71 -1.52 3.78
CA GLU A 41 -20.32 -2.94 3.70
C GLU A 41 -20.17 -3.59 5.08
N GLY A 42 -19.84 -2.82 6.12
CA GLY A 42 -19.62 -3.34 7.47
C GLY A 42 -20.80 -4.14 8.04
N PRO A 43 -22.06 -3.65 7.95
CA PRO A 43 -23.21 -4.41 8.42
C PRO A 43 -23.43 -5.72 7.65
N ASN A 44 -23.22 -5.70 6.33
CA ASN A 44 -23.39 -6.89 5.49
C ASN A 44 -22.31 -7.95 5.79
N GLU A 45 -21.06 -7.53 6.01
CA GLU A 45 -19.99 -8.44 6.41
C GLU A 45 -20.30 -9.10 7.75
N LYS A 46 -20.72 -8.34 8.77
CA LYS A 46 -21.09 -8.89 10.08
C LYS A 46 -22.19 -9.93 9.97
N PHE A 47 -23.22 -9.65 9.17
CA PHE A 47 -24.30 -10.59 8.92
C PHE A 47 -23.81 -11.89 8.26
N GLN A 48 -22.93 -11.79 7.25
CA GLN A 48 -22.36 -12.95 6.57
C GLN A 48 -21.44 -13.78 7.49
N LEU A 49 -20.64 -13.11 8.31
CA LEU A 49 -19.78 -13.75 9.30
C LEU A 49 -20.61 -14.52 10.35
N GLU A 50 -21.67 -13.90 10.88
CA GLU A 50 -22.58 -14.55 11.83
C GLU A 50 -23.31 -15.74 11.21
N LYS A 51 -23.83 -15.58 9.98
CA LYS A 51 -24.49 -16.67 9.26
C LYS A 51 -23.53 -17.85 9.07
N SER A 52 -22.31 -17.57 8.64
CA SER A 52 -21.30 -18.60 8.41
C SER A 52 -20.85 -19.27 9.71
N ARG A 53 -20.75 -18.51 10.81
CA ARG A 53 -20.50 -19.06 12.16
C ARG A 53 -21.62 -20.00 12.59
N LYS A 54 -22.89 -19.61 12.42
CA LYS A 54 -24.05 -20.47 12.75
C LYS A 54 -24.05 -21.74 11.92
N MET A 55 -23.76 -21.66 10.62
CA MET A 55 -23.63 -22.82 9.75
C MET A 55 -22.49 -23.76 10.20
N HIS A 56 -21.35 -23.20 10.63
CA HIS A 56 -20.22 -23.97 11.13
C HIS A 56 -20.57 -24.70 12.44
N ILE A 57 -21.20 -24.02 13.39
CA ILE A 57 -21.64 -24.63 14.66
C ILE A 57 -22.68 -25.72 14.38
N MET A 58 -23.68 -25.46 13.54
CA MET A 58 -24.69 -26.45 13.16
C MET A 58 -24.05 -27.68 12.49
N PHE A 59 -23.04 -27.47 11.64
CA PHE A 59 -22.30 -28.56 11.02
C PHE A 59 -21.55 -29.41 12.06
N LEU A 60 -20.85 -28.75 13.01
CA LEU A 60 -20.15 -29.42 14.11
C LEU A 60 -21.11 -30.21 15.01
N GLU A 61 -22.24 -29.63 15.38
CA GLU A 61 -23.26 -30.27 16.22
C GLU A 61 -23.85 -31.50 15.54
N ASN A 62 -24.25 -31.38 14.27
CA ASN A 62 -24.76 -32.51 13.49
C ASN A 62 -23.72 -33.62 13.36
N THR A 63 -22.49 -33.26 13.03
CA THR A 63 -21.38 -34.23 12.92
C THR A 63 -21.14 -34.92 14.26
N THR A 64 -21.14 -34.19 15.37
CA THR A 64 -20.95 -34.74 16.73
C THR A 64 -22.08 -35.70 17.09
N HIS A 65 -23.33 -35.31 16.85
CA HIS A 65 -24.49 -36.15 17.11
C HIS A 65 -24.44 -37.46 16.30
N ASP A 66 -24.03 -37.36 15.04
CA ASP A 66 -23.95 -38.55 14.20
C ASP A 66 -22.76 -39.44 14.57
N LEU A 67 -21.61 -38.87 14.95
CA LEU A 67 -20.47 -39.62 15.50
C LEU A 67 -20.83 -40.35 16.80
N LEU A 68 -21.69 -39.77 17.65
CA LEU A 68 -22.17 -40.45 18.86
C LEU A 68 -23.08 -41.66 18.55
N LYS A 69 -23.85 -41.61 17.44
CA LYS A 69 -24.63 -42.76 16.96
C LYS A 69 -23.77 -43.89 16.40
N ILE A 70 -22.58 -43.56 15.88
CA ILE A 70 -21.65 -44.56 15.32
C ILE A 70 -21.17 -45.55 16.40
N ARG A 71 -21.12 -45.15 17.68
CA ARG A 71 -20.71 -46.04 18.78
C ARG A 71 -21.60 -47.30 18.90
N SER A 72 -22.82 -47.27 18.37
CA SER A 72 -23.75 -48.41 18.34
C SER A 72 -23.94 -49.02 16.95
N MET A 73 -23.15 -48.62 15.94
CA MET A 73 -23.24 -49.12 14.56
C MET A 73 -22.20 -50.21 14.28
N GLU A 74 -22.49 -51.10 13.32
CA GLU A 74 -21.50 -52.05 12.79
C GLU A 74 -20.38 -51.34 12.00
N TYR A 75 -19.21 -51.97 11.91
CA TYR A 75 -17.98 -51.37 11.37
C TYR A 75 -18.13 -50.82 9.93
N ILE A 76 -18.83 -51.55 9.05
CA ILE A 76 -18.97 -51.17 7.63
C ILE A 76 -19.80 -49.89 7.46
N PRO A 77 -21.04 -49.77 8.00
CA PRO A 77 -21.80 -48.52 7.91
C PRO A 77 -21.13 -47.37 8.67
N ALA A 78 -20.49 -47.63 9.81
CA ALA A 78 -19.72 -46.63 10.54
C ALA A 78 -18.59 -46.02 9.70
N LYS A 79 -17.81 -46.85 9.01
CA LYS A 79 -16.69 -46.42 8.17
C LYS A 79 -17.15 -45.52 7.02
N THR A 80 -18.15 -45.96 6.24
CA THR A 80 -18.69 -45.19 5.11
C THR A 80 -19.27 -43.85 5.57
N TYR A 81 -19.88 -43.83 6.77
CA TYR A 81 -20.44 -42.62 7.35
C TYR A 81 -19.35 -41.61 7.74
N VAL A 82 -18.31 -42.05 8.46
CA VAL A 82 -17.17 -41.21 8.83
C VAL A 82 -16.46 -40.68 7.58
N GLU A 83 -16.27 -41.52 6.56
CA GLU A 83 -15.61 -41.13 5.31
C GLU A 83 -16.42 -40.07 4.55
N TYR A 84 -17.74 -40.19 4.47
CA TYR A 84 -18.62 -39.16 3.90
C TYR A 84 -18.52 -37.82 4.65
N HIS A 85 -18.54 -37.85 5.99
CA HIS A 85 -18.44 -36.62 6.80
C HIS A 85 -17.04 -36.01 6.77
N LEU A 86 -15.98 -36.81 6.70
CA LEU A 86 -14.62 -36.34 6.48
C LEU A 86 -14.46 -35.72 5.10
N LEU A 87 -14.99 -36.33 4.04
CA LEU A 87 -14.96 -35.75 2.69
C LEU A 87 -15.75 -34.45 2.61
N ARG A 88 -16.89 -34.37 3.31
CA ARG A 88 -17.65 -33.13 3.45
C ARG A 88 -16.89 -32.09 4.27
N TYR A 89 -16.22 -32.50 5.35
CA TYR A 89 -15.36 -31.64 6.16
C TYR A 89 -14.18 -31.10 5.35
N ILE A 90 -13.49 -31.96 4.59
CA ILE A 90 -12.40 -31.60 3.66
C ILE A 90 -12.90 -30.68 2.55
N GLY A 91 -14.06 -30.95 1.96
CA GLY A 91 -14.69 -30.08 0.95
C GLY A 91 -15.13 -28.73 1.52
N THR A 92 -15.42 -28.66 2.82
CA THR A 92 -15.75 -27.44 3.54
C THR A 92 -14.52 -26.73 4.11
N LEU A 93 -13.37 -27.41 4.27
CA LEU A 93 -12.09 -26.87 4.77
C LEU A 93 -11.39 -25.93 3.76
N GLY A 94 -11.90 -25.81 2.53
CA GLY A 94 -11.62 -24.64 1.69
C GLY A 94 -12.11 -23.31 2.30
N ILE A 95 -12.92 -23.36 3.35
CA ILE A 95 -13.34 -22.21 4.15
C ILE A 95 -12.29 -22.02 5.25
N LYS A 96 -11.36 -21.08 5.02
CA LYS A 96 -10.49 -20.47 6.06
C LYS A 96 -11.29 -20.32 7.35
N GLN A 97 -10.75 -20.73 8.50
CA GLN A 97 -11.41 -20.52 9.80
C GLN A 97 -11.93 -19.08 9.85
N ILE A 98 -13.25 -18.93 9.89
CA ILE A 98 -13.89 -17.62 9.86
C ILE A 98 -13.70 -17.03 11.25
N ASN A 99 -12.61 -16.30 11.41
CA ASN A 99 -12.35 -15.56 12.63
C ASN A 99 -13.34 -14.40 12.68
N VAL A 100 -14.46 -14.62 13.37
CA VAL A 100 -15.53 -13.63 13.58
C VAL A 100 -15.04 -12.35 14.25
N ASN A 101 -13.87 -12.38 14.87
CA ASN A 101 -13.25 -11.20 15.48
C ASN A 101 -12.43 -10.37 14.48
N HIS A 102 -12.15 -10.88 13.28
CA HIS A 102 -11.44 -10.17 12.22
C HIS A 102 -12.43 -9.76 11.12
N VAL A 103 -13.06 -8.60 11.34
CA VAL A 103 -13.91 -7.92 10.35
C VAL A 103 -12.99 -7.17 9.38
N LYS A 104 -13.14 -7.38 8.07
CA LYS A 104 -12.31 -6.71 7.05
C LYS A 104 -12.71 -5.25 6.84
N TRP A 105 -13.99 -4.93 7.01
CA TRP A 105 -14.53 -3.57 6.94
C TRP A 105 -14.46 -2.86 8.29
N ASP A 106 -13.27 -2.83 8.90
CA ASP A 106 -12.93 -1.90 9.97
C ASP A 106 -12.37 -0.60 9.39
N ILE A 107 -12.02 0.38 10.22
CA ILE A 107 -11.50 1.67 9.75
C ILE A 107 -10.21 1.50 8.93
N TRP A 108 -9.31 0.62 9.37
CA TRP A 108 -8.03 0.39 8.71
C TRP A 108 -8.18 -0.37 7.40
N GLY A 109 -8.99 -1.43 7.38
CA GLY A 109 -9.31 -2.16 6.17
C GLY A 109 -10.07 -1.31 5.15
N SER A 110 -10.92 -0.39 5.62
CA SER A 110 -11.62 0.56 4.74
C SER A 110 -10.68 1.63 4.16
N ILE A 111 -9.73 2.15 4.95
CA ILE A 111 -8.66 3.05 4.45
C ILE A 111 -7.77 2.33 3.45
N TYR A 112 -7.38 1.09 3.76
CA TYR A 112 -6.59 0.25 2.86
C TYR A 112 -7.33 0.00 1.53
N TYR A 113 -8.63 -0.29 1.60
CA TYR A 113 -9.45 -0.51 0.42
C TYR A 113 -9.58 0.76 -0.43
N THR A 114 -9.89 1.92 0.17
CA THR A 114 -9.96 3.19 -0.59
C THR A 114 -8.62 3.56 -1.20
N PHE A 115 -7.53 3.35 -0.47
CA PHE A 115 -6.16 3.49 -0.99
C PHE A 115 -5.95 2.62 -2.23
N CYS A 116 -6.30 1.33 -2.17
CA CYS A 116 -6.13 0.40 -3.28
C CYS A 116 -6.96 0.78 -4.52
N ILE A 117 -8.12 1.44 -4.35
CA ILE A 117 -8.96 1.88 -5.47
C ILE A 117 -8.24 2.95 -6.31
N TYR A 118 -7.86 4.08 -5.70
CA TYR A 118 -7.30 5.19 -6.49
C TYR A 118 -5.83 4.99 -6.86
N THR A 119 -5.10 4.12 -6.15
CA THR A 119 -3.75 3.69 -6.57
C THR A 119 -3.79 2.59 -7.62
N THR A 120 -4.97 2.05 -7.92
CA THR A 120 -5.19 0.98 -8.90
C THR A 120 -4.43 -0.32 -8.60
N ILE A 121 -4.02 -0.55 -7.34
CA ILE A 121 -3.33 -1.78 -6.93
C ILE A 121 -4.32 -2.96 -6.90
N GLY A 122 -5.48 -2.79 -6.25
CA GLY A 122 -6.60 -3.72 -6.36
C GLY A 122 -6.35 -5.19 -5.98
N TYR A 123 -5.69 -5.49 -4.85
CA TYR A 123 -5.39 -6.87 -4.42
C TYR A 123 -6.61 -7.81 -4.32
N GLY A 124 -7.83 -7.27 -4.14
CA GLY A 124 -9.07 -8.06 -4.11
C GLY A 124 -9.32 -8.84 -2.80
N ASN A 125 -8.43 -8.75 -1.81
CA ASN A 125 -8.59 -9.35 -0.49
C ASN A 125 -9.77 -8.77 0.31
N ILE A 126 -10.03 -7.47 0.12
CA ILE A 126 -11.22 -6.73 0.58
C ILE A 126 -11.91 -6.17 -0.66
N HIS A 127 -13.20 -6.45 -0.81
CA HIS A 127 -14.00 -5.99 -1.94
C HIS A 127 -15.48 -5.87 -1.56
N PRO A 128 -16.22 -4.93 -2.17
CA PRO A 128 -17.62 -4.70 -1.86
C PRO A 128 -18.47 -5.86 -2.37
N THR A 129 -19.24 -6.41 -1.45
CA THR A 129 -20.16 -7.51 -1.71
C THR A 129 -21.55 -7.01 -2.06
N THR A 130 -21.93 -5.82 -1.58
CA THR A 130 -23.24 -5.20 -1.85
C THR A 130 -23.27 -4.53 -3.22
N ALA A 131 -24.45 -4.47 -3.84
CA ALA A 131 -24.63 -3.76 -5.11
C ALA A 131 -24.30 -2.25 -4.95
N THR A 132 -24.73 -1.65 -3.85
CA THR A 132 -24.47 -0.24 -3.52
C THR A 132 -22.97 0.04 -3.38
N GLY A 133 -22.23 -0.81 -2.66
CA GLY A 133 -20.78 -0.66 -2.50
C GLY A 133 -20.01 -0.79 -3.81
N ARG A 134 -20.47 -1.67 -4.72
CA ARG A 134 -19.89 -1.80 -6.07
C ARG A 134 -20.11 -0.54 -6.91
N VAL A 135 -21.33 -0.01 -6.96
CA VAL A 135 -21.63 1.23 -7.69
C VAL A 135 -20.83 2.40 -7.10
N PHE A 136 -20.79 2.52 -5.77
CA PHE A 136 -20.03 3.57 -5.11
C PHE A 136 -18.52 3.46 -5.40
N THR A 137 -17.98 2.24 -5.49
CA THR A 137 -16.57 2.02 -5.89
C THR A 137 -16.27 2.59 -7.28
N ILE A 138 -17.18 2.42 -8.25
CA ILE A 138 -16.99 2.96 -9.61
C ILE A 138 -16.92 4.50 -9.57
N ILE A 139 -17.87 5.12 -8.86
CA ILE A 139 -17.93 6.58 -8.72
C ILE A 139 -16.71 7.11 -7.97
N TYR A 140 -16.31 6.42 -6.90
CA TYR A 140 -15.14 6.76 -6.10
C TYR A 140 -13.85 6.65 -6.91
N ALA A 141 -13.70 5.60 -7.72
CA ALA A 141 -12.53 5.45 -8.60
C ALA A 141 -12.41 6.58 -9.63
N PHE A 142 -13.54 7.00 -10.21
CA PHE A 142 -13.56 8.05 -11.24
C PHE A 142 -13.01 9.40 -10.74
N ILE A 143 -13.27 9.74 -9.47
CA ILE A 143 -12.79 10.98 -8.84
C ILE A 143 -11.41 10.76 -8.19
N GLY A 144 -11.23 9.62 -7.53
CA GLY A 144 -10.03 9.29 -6.78
C GLY A 144 -8.79 9.15 -7.65
N ILE A 145 -8.89 8.48 -8.81
CA ILE A 145 -7.73 8.25 -9.68
C ILE A 145 -7.12 9.57 -10.19
N PRO A 146 -7.88 10.52 -10.76
CA PRO A 146 -7.34 11.83 -11.14
C PRO A 146 -6.70 12.57 -9.96
N LEU A 147 -7.33 12.55 -8.78
CA LEU A 147 -6.80 13.20 -7.58
C LEU A 147 -5.47 12.56 -7.13
N ALA A 148 -5.37 11.23 -7.20
CA ALA A 148 -4.15 10.49 -6.89
C ALA A 148 -3.02 10.83 -7.88
N VAL A 149 -3.32 10.96 -9.17
CA VAL A 149 -2.34 11.39 -10.19
C VAL A 149 -1.83 12.80 -9.89
N LEU A 150 -2.69 13.75 -9.53
CA LEU A 150 -2.27 15.09 -9.13
C LEU A 150 -1.37 15.06 -7.88
N CYS A 151 -1.70 14.22 -6.91
CA CYS A 151 -0.87 14.00 -5.72
C CYS A 151 0.50 13.39 -6.08
N LEU A 152 0.54 12.39 -6.96
CA LEU A 152 1.78 11.76 -7.44
C LEU A 152 2.68 12.76 -8.18
N ILE A 153 2.11 13.66 -8.99
CA ILE A 153 2.90 14.71 -9.66
C ILE A 153 3.50 15.67 -8.62
N ALA A 154 2.72 16.09 -7.63
CA ALA A 154 3.22 16.99 -6.57
C ALA A 154 4.31 16.31 -5.72
N LEU A 155 4.07 15.05 -5.31
CA LEU A 155 5.01 14.25 -4.55
C LEU A 155 6.29 13.96 -5.35
N GLY A 156 6.15 13.64 -6.65
CA GLY A 156 7.28 13.41 -7.56
C GLY A 156 8.19 14.63 -7.68
N ARG A 157 7.62 15.84 -7.78
CA ARG A 157 8.42 17.09 -7.77
C ARG A 157 9.15 17.32 -6.45
N LEU A 158 8.52 16.99 -5.32
CA LEU A 158 9.15 17.10 -4.00
C LEU A 158 10.30 16.08 -3.87
N LEU A 159 10.06 14.82 -4.23
CA LEU A 159 11.07 13.75 -4.21
C LEU A 159 12.24 14.05 -5.15
N ALA A 160 11.99 14.58 -6.35
CA ALA A 160 13.05 14.98 -7.27
C ALA A 160 13.97 16.04 -6.64
N LYS A 161 13.41 17.07 -5.99
CA LYS A 161 14.20 18.08 -5.26
C LYS A 161 15.00 17.47 -4.12
N LEU A 162 14.41 16.53 -3.37
CA LEU A 162 15.09 15.83 -2.28
C LEU A 162 16.24 14.96 -2.80
N PHE A 163 16.05 14.22 -3.89
CA PHE A 163 17.09 13.40 -4.49
C PHE A 163 18.21 14.25 -5.10
N LEU A 164 17.90 15.40 -5.70
CA LEU A 164 18.89 16.37 -6.16
C LEU A 164 19.71 16.93 -5.00
N ALA A 165 19.05 17.32 -3.90
CA ALA A 165 19.74 17.78 -2.70
C ALA A 165 20.64 16.68 -2.11
N LEU A 166 20.12 15.46 -2.01
CA LEU A 166 20.86 14.29 -1.51
C LEU A 166 22.08 13.98 -2.38
N TRP A 167 21.92 13.96 -3.70
CA TRP A 167 23.02 13.78 -4.65
C TRP A 167 24.09 14.88 -4.54
N THR A 168 23.64 16.13 -4.39
CA THR A 168 24.54 17.27 -4.23
C THR A 168 25.37 17.14 -2.96
N VAL A 169 24.77 16.71 -1.85
CA VAL A 169 25.46 16.52 -0.57
C VAL A 169 26.36 15.27 -0.58
N LEU A 170 25.86 14.13 -1.06
CA LEU A 170 26.56 12.85 -0.96
C LEU A 170 27.66 12.67 -2.01
N VAL A 171 27.46 13.19 -3.23
CA VAL A 171 28.36 12.93 -4.35
C VAL A 171 29.04 14.21 -4.79
N ARG A 172 28.27 15.26 -5.08
CA ARG A 172 28.83 16.47 -5.69
C ARG A 172 29.72 17.26 -4.71
N ALA A 173 29.32 17.45 -3.46
CA ALA A 173 30.08 18.21 -2.46
C ALA A 173 31.46 17.59 -2.16
N PRO A 174 31.61 16.27 -1.88
CA PRO A 174 32.92 15.66 -1.69
C PRO A 174 33.71 15.60 -3.01
N LEU A 175 33.06 15.33 -4.15
CA LEU A 175 33.72 15.30 -5.46
C LEU A 175 34.24 16.69 -5.86
N ASP A 176 33.48 17.77 -5.65
CA ASP A 176 33.90 19.15 -5.91
C ASP A 176 34.98 19.62 -4.93
N LEU A 177 35.09 19.02 -3.74
CA LEU A 177 36.18 19.31 -2.79
C LEU A 177 37.49 18.64 -3.24
N VAL A 178 37.42 17.39 -3.70
CA VAL A 178 38.55 16.70 -4.36
C VAL A 178 38.92 17.41 -5.67
N LEU A 179 37.93 17.73 -6.50
CA LEU A 179 38.14 18.43 -7.76
C LEU A 179 38.55 19.88 -7.54
N LYS A 180 38.18 20.59 -6.48
CA LYS A 180 38.71 21.95 -6.18
C LYS A 180 40.21 21.92 -5.92
N ASN A 181 40.72 20.87 -5.29
CA ASN A 181 42.16 20.67 -5.14
C ASN A 181 42.85 20.52 -6.50
N PHE A 182 42.20 19.92 -7.50
CA PHE A 182 42.71 19.81 -8.89
C PHE A 182 42.39 21.02 -9.78
N ARG A 183 41.21 21.64 -9.64
CA ARG A 183 40.64 22.70 -10.47
C ARG A 183 41.31 24.05 -10.21
N LYS A 184 41.96 24.24 -9.06
CA LYS A 184 42.88 25.37 -8.84
C LYS A 184 43.98 25.46 -9.92
N VAL A 185 44.26 24.36 -10.62
CA VAL A 185 45.23 24.29 -11.73
C VAL A 185 44.60 24.63 -13.10
N ILE A 186 43.26 24.57 -13.26
CA ILE A 186 42.58 24.61 -14.58
C ILE A 186 41.66 25.85 -14.74
N LYS A 187 41.45 26.64 -13.69
CA LYS A 187 40.39 27.66 -13.56
C LYS A 187 40.49 28.93 -14.44
N PHE A 188 41.37 29.00 -15.44
CA PHE A 188 41.53 30.22 -16.25
C PHE A 188 40.49 30.36 -17.38
N ASP A 189 39.81 29.29 -17.80
CA ASP A 189 39.18 29.27 -19.14
C ASP A 189 37.65 28.99 -19.21
N THR A 190 36.97 28.71 -18.10
CA THR A 190 35.58 28.18 -18.12
C THR A 190 34.49 29.18 -17.70
N ASP A 191 34.86 30.35 -17.19
CA ASP A 191 33.89 31.30 -16.62
C ASP A 191 33.01 32.00 -17.68
N ASN A 192 33.30 31.87 -18.98
CA ASN A 192 32.56 32.54 -20.06
C ASN A 192 31.39 31.75 -20.69
N ILE A 193 31.19 30.47 -20.36
CA ILE A 193 30.24 29.59 -21.09
C ILE A 193 28.95 29.31 -20.29
N LEU A 194 28.95 29.57 -18.98
CA LEU A 194 27.87 29.16 -18.06
C LEU A 194 26.74 30.18 -17.87
N SER A 195 26.80 31.35 -18.50
CA SER A 195 25.73 32.36 -18.40
C SER A 195 24.45 32.01 -19.19
N GLU A 196 24.48 30.94 -19.99
CA GLU A 196 23.37 30.49 -20.85
C GLU A 196 22.58 29.29 -20.27
N ALA A 197 22.75 28.93 -18.99
CA ALA A 197 21.95 27.88 -18.37
C ALA A 197 20.57 28.42 -17.94
N GLU A 198 19.54 28.08 -18.71
CA GLU A 198 18.11 28.21 -18.43
C GLU A 198 17.67 27.29 -17.24
N ASP A 199 18.13 27.69 -16.05
CA ASP A 199 18.39 26.93 -14.80
C ASP A 199 17.19 26.34 -14.02
N SER A 200 16.12 25.82 -14.65
CA SER A 200 15.04 25.18 -13.83
C SER A 200 14.36 23.92 -14.37
N GLU A 201 14.43 23.63 -15.67
CA GLU A 201 13.84 22.38 -16.22
C GLU A 201 14.89 21.40 -16.78
N GLU A 202 16.02 21.87 -17.32
CA GLU A 202 17.09 20.98 -17.82
C GLU A 202 17.88 20.25 -16.72
N ASP A 203 17.96 20.83 -15.53
CA ASP A 203 18.73 20.24 -14.43
C ASP A 203 18.10 18.96 -13.86
N LEU A 204 16.78 18.78 -14.03
CA LEU A 204 16.12 17.50 -13.73
C LEU A 204 16.52 16.40 -14.74
N LEU A 205 16.80 16.77 -15.99
CA LEU A 205 17.17 15.86 -17.08
C LEU A 205 18.67 15.48 -17.05
N ARG A 206 19.52 16.28 -16.40
CA ARG A 206 20.96 16.01 -16.23
C ARG A 206 21.29 15.09 -15.04
N PHE A 207 20.28 14.65 -14.29
CA PHE A 207 20.49 13.74 -13.16
C PHE A 207 20.94 12.34 -13.63
N PRO A 208 21.98 11.73 -13.02
CA PRO A 208 22.44 10.42 -13.44
C PRO A 208 21.35 9.37 -13.17
N LEU A 209 20.74 8.86 -14.25
CA LEU A 209 19.69 7.85 -14.20
C LEU A 209 20.10 6.61 -13.40
N SER A 210 21.39 6.27 -13.43
CA SER A 210 22.00 5.17 -12.66
C SER A 210 21.84 5.33 -11.15
N PHE A 211 21.88 6.55 -10.62
CA PHE A 211 21.71 6.81 -9.19
C PHE A 211 20.24 6.65 -8.75
N LEU A 212 19.27 7.06 -9.57
CA LEU A 212 17.84 6.80 -9.29
C LEU A 212 17.57 5.30 -9.29
N ILE A 213 18.11 4.56 -10.27
CA ILE A 213 17.97 3.11 -10.35
C ILE A 213 18.57 2.44 -9.11
N LEU A 214 19.74 2.90 -8.65
CA LEU A 214 20.36 2.38 -7.43
C LEU A 214 19.49 2.62 -6.20
N ILE A 215 18.96 3.84 -6.02
CA ILE A 215 18.03 4.15 -4.92
C ILE A 215 16.80 3.25 -4.98
N ALA A 216 16.18 3.10 -6.15
CA ALA A 216 15.01 2.27 -6.33
C ALA A 216 15.30 0.80 -6.00
N PHE A 217 16.45 0.28 -6.43
CA PHE A 217 16.89 -1.08 -6.13
C PHE A 217 17.09 -1.29 -4.62
N VAL A 218 17.78 -0.36 -3.95
CA VAL A 218 17.95 -0.39 -2.49
C VAL A 218 16.60 -0.33 -1.77
N TRP A 219 15.68 0.52 -2.24
CA TRP A 219 14.34 0.62 -1.67
C TRP A 219 13.53 -0.68 -1.80
N VAL A 220 13.61 -1.36 -2.95
CA VAL A 220 12.94 -2.64 -3.17
C VAL A 220 13.52 -3.72 -2.25
N LEU A 221 14.85 -3.81 -2.13
CA LEU A 221 15.50 -4.76 -1.23
C LEU A 221 15.15 -4.50 0.24
N PHE A 222 15.14 -3.23 0.65
CA PHE A 222 14.71 -2.83 1.98
C PHE A 222 13.25 -3.24 2.25
N SER A 223 12.35 -2.97 1.31
CA SER A 223 10.94 -3.35 1.42
C SER A 223 10.78 -4.87 1.53
N ALA A 224 11.51 -5.64 0.73
CA ALA A 224 11.50 -7.09 0.79
C ALA A 224 12.01 -7.62 2.14
N TYR A 225 13.08 -7.03 2.68
CA TYR A 225 13.61 -7.38 4.00
C TYR A 225 12.60 -7.11 5.13
N VAL A 226 11.93 -5.95 5.11
CA VAL A 226 10.91 -5.61 6.10
C VAL A 226 9.72 -6.58 6.02
N LEU A 227 9.25 -6.90 4.82
CA LEU A 227 8.15 -7.84 4.64
C LEU A 227 8.52 -9.25 5.11
N PHE A 228 9.74 -9.71 4.85
CA PHE A 228 10.23 -11.00 5.34
C PHE A 228 10.25 -11.10 6.87
N GLN A 229 10.60 -10.02 7.57
CA GLN A 229 10.62 -10.01 9.03
C GLN A 229 9.21 -9.94 9.63
N TRP A 230 8.26 -9.34 8.90
CA TRP A 230 6.90 -9.13 9.40
C TRP A 230 5.97 -10.31 9.10
N GLU A 231 6.05 -10.87 7.89
CA GLU A 231 5.21 -12.00 7.49
C GLU A 231 5.91 -13.32 7.73
N SER A 232 5.39 -14.09 8.70
CA SER A 232 5.95 -15.39 9.08
C SER A 232 5.85 -16.45 7.98
N ASP A 233 4.96 -16.25 7.01
CA ASP A 233 4.61 -17.24 5.98
C ASP A 233 5.27 -16.92 4.62
N TRP A 234 6.08 -15.86 4.53
CA TRP A 234 6.75 -15.44 3.29
C TRP A 234 8.19 -15.95 3.23
N ASP A 235 8.42 -17.05 2.50
CA ASP A 235 9.77 -17.50 2.12
C ASP A 235 10.24 -16.77 0.85
N PHE A 236 11.55 -16.42 0.79
CA PHE A 236 12.17 -15.76 -0.37
C PHE A 236 12.26 -16.74 -1.55
N ALA A 237 11.18 -16.86 -2.32
CA ALA A 237 11.09 -17.54 -3.61
C ALA A 237 11.40 -19.06 -3.67
N ILE A 238 11.60 -19.74 -2.54
CA ILE A 238 11.75 -21.21 -2.53
C ILE A 238 10.43 -21.80 -2.04
N ASP A 239 9.62 -22.23 -2.99
CA ASP A 239 8.41 -23.03 -2.78
C ASP A 239 8.78 -24.30 -2.01
N LYS A 240 8.69 -24.28 -0.67
CA LYS A 240 8.68 -25.49 0.14
C LYS A 240 7.31 -26.13 0.05
N ARG A 241 6.94 -26.59 -1.15
CA ARG A 241 5.89 -27.59 -1.26
C ARG A 241 6.48 -28.97 -0.91
N PRO A 242 5.90 -29.70 0.05
CA PRO A 242 6.23 -31.09 0.27
C PRO A 242 5.83 -31.96 -0.93
#